data_AF-A0A7C4FCT6-F1
#
_entry.id   AF-A0A7C4FCT6-F1
#
_cell.length_a   1.000
_cell.length_b   1.000
_cell.length_c   1.000
_cell.angle_alpha   90.00
_cell.angle_beta   90.00
_cell.angle_gamma   90.00
#
_symmetry.space_group_name_H-M   'P 1'
#
loop_
_entity.id
_entity.type
_entity.pdbx_description
1 polymer ?
#
loop_
_entity_poly.entity_id
_entity_poly.type
_entity_poly.pdbx_seq_one_letter_code
_entity_poly.pdbx_strand_id
1 'polypeptide(L)'
;MEGLAPALRRLIEAERSYSEELRKLAESIKYTTVLAAVIEAVASDSEKHARLYEVLAKIAAGEHQARLWEEDLKAIGEVIDKHIETERRMIEETRKLLESVAEARMRLILSAIYEDEVRHHKVLLDIKDKIAKARVLTEDEFWDAVWRDSPWHGTPGG
;
A
#
# COMPACT_ATOMS: atom_id res chain seq x y z
N MET A 1 -1.05 -2.11 -25.51
CA MET A 1 -1.31 -0.83 -24.81
C MET A 1 -2.68 -0.25 -25.17
N GLU A 2 -3.19 -0.40 -26.40
CA GLU A 2 -4.60 -0.11 -26.72
C GLU A 2 -5.54 -0.91 -25.81
N GLY A 3 -6.42 -0.20 -25.09
CA GLY A 3 -7.39 -0.76 -24.14
C GLY A 3 -6.99 -0.73 -22.66
N LEU A 4 -5.69 -0.59 -22.33
CA LEU A 4 -5.23 -0.56 -20.94
C LEU A 4 -5.63 0.74 -20.23
N ALA A 5 -5.39 1.90 -20.85
CA ALA A 5 -5.75 3.19 -20.25
C ALA A 5 -7.27 3.35 -20.01
N PRO A 6 -8.16 2.97 -20.96
CA PRO A 6 -9.60 2.93 -20.68
C PRO A 6 -10.00 1.96 -19.57
N ALA A 7 -9.33 0.81 -19.43
CA ALA A 7 -9.60 -0.13 -18.36
C ALA A 7 -9.19 0.42 -16.98
N LEU A 8 -7.99 1.02 -16.89
CA LEU A 8 -7.51 1.66 -15.67
C LEU A 8 -8.41 2.82 -15.24
N ARG A 9 -8.89 3.65 -16.18
CA ARG A 9 -9.86 4.72 -15.89
C ARG A 9 -11.15 4.19 -15.26
N ARG A 10 -11.70 3.09 -15.77
CA ARG A 10 -12.89 2.46 -15.17
C ARG A 10 -12.63 1.95 -13.76
N LEU A 11 -11.44 1.39 -13.50
CA LEU A 11 -11.06 0.94 -12.16
C LEU A 11 -10.90 2.11 -11.18
N ILE A 12 -10.30 3.22 -11.62
CA ILE A 12 -10.19 4.45 -10.82
C ILE A 12 -11.57 4.98 -10.44
N GLU A 13 -12.49 5.07 -11.41
CA GLU A 13 -13.86 5.53 -11.19
C GLU A 13 -14.62 4.60 -10.23
N ALA A 14 -14.49 3.29 -10.40
CA ALA A 14 -15.13 2.31 -9.53
C ALA A 14 -14.61 2.41 -8.08
N GLU A 15 -13.29 2.44 -7.89
CA GLU A 15 -12.68 2.54 -6.56
C GLU A 15 -13.04 3.86 -5.85
N ARG A 16 -13.13 4.98 -6.59
CA ARG A 16 -13.60 6.25 -6.04
C ARG A 16 -15.07 6.21 -5.63
N SER A 17 -15.93 5.67 -6.49
CA SER A 17 -17.35 5.50 -6.18
C SER A 17 -17.54 4.66 -4.92
N TYR A 18 -16.83 3.54 -4.83
CA TYR A 18 -16.89 2.67 -3.65
C TYR A 18 -16.34 3.32 -2.39
N SER A 19 -15.23 4.05 -2.47
CA SER A 19 -14.70 4.82 -1.33
C SER A 19 -15.74 5.82 -0.80
N GLU A 20 -16.39 6.57 -1.70
CA GLU A 20 -17.44 7.53 -1.32
C GLU A 20 -18.68 6.85 -0.72
N GLU A 21 -19.14 5.76 -1.32
CA GLU A 21 -20.29 4.99 -0.83
C GLU A 21 -20.04 4.41 0.57
N LEU A 22 -18.86 3.83 0.78
CA LEU A 22 -18.47 3.26 2.07
C LEU A 22 -18.30 4.34 3.14
N ARG A 23 -17.73 5.51 2.82
CA ARG A 23 -17.66 6.64 3.76
C ARG A 23 -19.04 7.13 4.17
N LYS A 24 -19.94 7.35 3.21
CA LYS A 24 -21.34 7.73 3.49
C LYS A 24 -22.04 6.68 4.35
N LEU A 25 -21.80 5.39 4.08
CA LEU A 25 -22.33 4.31 4.90
C LEU A 25 -21.79 4.38 6.34
N ALA A 26 -20.48 4.54 6.53
CA ALA A 26 -19.87 4.67 7.85
C ALA A 26 -20.43 5.87 8.63
N GLU A 27 -20.58 7.03 7.98
CA GLU A 27 -21.18 8.25 8.56
C GLU A 27 -22.65 8.07 8.97
N SER A 28 -23.40 7.23 8.25
CA SER A 28 -24.81 6.96 8.54
C SER A 28 -25.03 6.08 9.78
N ILE A 29 -23.99 5.36 10.23
CA ILE A 29 -24.07 4.50 11.40
C ILE A 29 -24.10 5.37 12.65
N LYS A 30 -25.20 5.28 13.42
CA LYS A 30 -25.32 5.98 14.69
C LYS A 30 -24.27 5.41 15.67
N TYR A 31 -23.45 6.32 16.21
CA TYR A 31 -22.30 6.06 17.10
C TYR A 31 -21.07 5.46 16.38
N THR A 32 -19.86 5.91 16.75
CA THR A 32 -18.61 5.31 16.28
C THR A 32 -18.51 3.88 16.82
N THR A 33 -18.81 2.92 15.95
CA THR A 33 -18.72 1.49 16.25
C THR A 33 -17.52 0.87 15.56
N VAL A 34 -17.12 -0.33 16.01
CA VAL A 34 -16.12 -1.16 15.34
C VAL A 34 -16.46 -1.37 13.86
N LEU A 35 -17.75 -1.52 13.54
CA LEU A 35 -18.21 -1.70 12.16
C LEU A 35 -17.97 -0.45 11.30
N ALA A 36 -18.28 0.74 11.83
CA ALA A 36 -18.02 2.00 11.12
C ALA A 36 -16.52 2.19 10.83
N ALA A 37 -15.67 1.89 11.81
CA ALA A 37 -14.21 1.97 11.64
C ALA A 37 -13.69 0.98 10.57
N VAL A 38 -14.20 -0.25 10.55
CA VAL A 38 -13.82 -1.25 9.52
C VAL A 38 -14.28 -0.80 8.13
N ILE A 39 -15.48 -0.26 7.99
CA ILE A 39 -15.99 0.26 6.70
C ILE A 39 -15.12 1.43 6.22
N GLU A 40 -14.74 2.34 7.12
CA GLU A 40 -13.87 3.48 6.80
C GLU A 40 -12.45 3.04 6.41
N ALA A 41 -11.92 1.98 7.03
CA ALA A 41 -10.66 1.37 6.62
C ALA A 41 -10.72 0.82 5.19
N VAL A 42 -11.80 0.09 4.84
CA VAL A 42 -12.00 -0.41 3.46
C VAL A 42 -12.14 0.74 2.47
N ALA A 43 -12.84 1.82 2.82
CA ALA A 43 -12.93 3.01 1.98
C ALA A 43 -11.55 3.64 1.73
N SER A 44 -10.69 3.64 2.75
CA SER A 44 -9.31 4.15 2.66
C SER A 44 -8.45 3.27 1.74
N ASP A 45 -8.67 1.95 1.75
CA ASP A 45 -8.05 1.03 0.80
C ASP A 45 -8.50 1.26 -0.64
N SER A 46 -9.79 1.48 -0.87
CA SER A 46 -10.29 1.86 -2.20
C SER A 46 -9.67 3.16 -2.72
N GLU A 47 -9.52 4.18 -1.87
CA GLU A 47 -8.82 5.42 -2.21
C GLU A 47 -7.33 5.16 -2.54
N LYS A 48 -6.66 4.29 -1.78
CA LYS A 48 -5.29 3.84 -2.06
C LYS A 48 -5.21 3.17 -3.44
N HIS A 49 -6.12 2.26 -3.76
CA HIS A 49 -6.15 1.56 -5.06
C HIS A 49 -6.38 2.53 -6.21
N ALA A 50 -7.33 3.46 -6.09
CA ALA A 50 -7.59 4.47 -7.11
C ALA A 50 -6.31 5.25 -7.45
N ARG A 51 -5.56 5.69 -6.44
CA ARG A 51 -4.28 6.39 -6.64
C ARG A 51 -3.23 5.54 -7.34
N LEU A 52 -3.12 4.26 -6.98
CA LEU A 52 -2.19 3.35 -7.65
C LEU A 52 -2.59 3.13 -9.12
N TYR A 53 -3.88 2.96 -9.42
CA TYR A 53 -4.36 2.87 -10.80
C TYR A 53 -4.13 4.17 -11.60
N GLU A 54 -4.21 5.34 -10.97
CA GLU A 54 -3.87 6.61 -11.61
C GLU A 54 -2.39 6.68 -12.03
N VAL A 55 -1.49 6.20 -11.16
CA VAL A 55 -0.06 6.10 -11.50
C VAL A 55 0.14 5.15 -12.68
N LEU A 56 -0.50 3.96 -12.66
CA LEU A 56 -0.45 3.02 -13.77
C LEU A 56 -1.00 3.63 -15.07
N ALA A 57 -2.04 4.46 -15.00
CA ALA A 57 -2.62 5.12 -16.16
C ALA A 57 -1.66 6.15 -16.77
N LYS A 58 -0.94 6.91 -15.92
CA LYS A 58 0.11 7.85 -16.35
C LYS A 58 1.27 7.13 -17.02
N ILE A 59 1.75 6.03 -16.43
CA ILE A 59 2.80 5.19 -17.02
C ILE A 59 2.33 4.66 -18.38
N ALA A 60 1.11 4.15 -18.48
CA ALA A 60 0.55 3.65 -19.74
C ALA A 60 0.36 4.75 -20.81
N ALA A 61 0.24 6.01 -20.40
CA ALA A 61 0.18 7.18 -21.27
C ALA A 61 1.57 7.74 -21.63
N GLY A 62 2.66 7.20 -21.05
CA GLY A 62 4.01 7.72 -21.23
C GLY A 62 4.29 9.03 -20.46
N GLU A 63 3.50 9.32 -19.43
CA GLU A 63 3.58 10.54 -18.61
C GLU A 63 4.44 10.36 -17.34
N HIS A 64 5.32 9.36 -17.28
CA HIS A 64 6.20 9.12 -16.13
C HIS A 64 7.55 9.83 -16.24
N GLN A 65 8.20 10.10 -15.10
CA GLN A 65 9.50 10.77 -15.11
C GLN A 65 10.59 9.79 -15.52
N ALA A 66 11.41 10.15 -16.51
CA ALA A 66 12.48 9.26 -16.98
C ALA A 66 13.62 9.04 -15.96
N ARG A 67 13.64 9.77 -14.82
CA ARG A 67 14.81 9.84 -13.94
C ARG A 67 14.43 9.95 -12.47
N LEU A 68 15.00 9.07 -11.66
CA LEU A 68 15.02 9.16 -10.21
C LEU A 68 16.16 10.11 -9.79
N TRP A 69 15.85 11.15 -9.01
CA TRP A 69 16.86 12.06 -8.48
C TRP A 69 17.48 11.48 -7.21
N GLU A 70 18.81 11.57 -7.08
CA GLU A 70 19.52 11.03 -5.92
C GLU A 70 19.06 11.68 -4.60
N GLU A 71 18.69 12.97 -4.66
CA GLU A 71 18.14 13.74 -3.54
C GLU A 71 16.80 13.16 -3.08
N ASP A 72 15.91 12.81 -4.02
CA ASP A 72 14.62 12.19 -3.72
C ASP A 72 14.81 10.78 -3.13
N LEU A 73 15.68 9.96 -3.74
CA LEU A 73 15.98 8.61 -3.25
C LEU A 73 16.55 8.63 -1.83
N LYS A 74 17.41 9.60 -1.52
CA LYS A 74 17.96 9.79 -0.18
C LYS A 74 16.86 10.19 0.81
N ALA A 75 16.05 11.18 0.48
CA ALA A 75 14.95 11.64 1.34
C ALA A 75 13.94 10.51 1.62
N ILE A 76 13.59 9.73 0.59
CA ILE A 76 12.71 8.57 0.73
C ILE A 76 13.37 7.52 1.64
N GLY A 77 14.65 7.19 1.41
CA GLY A 77 15.38 6.22 2.21
C GLY A 77 15.39 6.56 3.72
N GLU A 78 15.63 7.82 4.07
CA GLU A 78 15.63 8.29 5.46
C GLU A 78 14.24 8.13 6.13
N VAL A 79 13.16 8.43 5.41
CA VAL A 79 11.79 8.28 5.92
C VAL A 79 11.39 6.81 6.04
N ILE A 80 11.78 5.97 5.08
CA ILE A 80 11.51 4.53 5.08
C ILE A 80 12.22 3.85 6.24
N ASP A 81 13.48 4.19 6.51
CA ASP A 81 14.24 3.63 7.63
C ASP A 81 13.54 3.87 8.96
N LYS A 82 13.05 5.10 9.18
CA LYS A 82 12.27 5.43 10.36
C LYS A 82 10.95 4.66 10.42
N HIS A 83 10.26 4.48 9.29
CA HIS A 83 9.02 3.70 9.28
C HIS A 83 9.27 2.23 9.57
N ILE A 84 10.30 1.59 9.00
CA ILE A 84 10.64 0.18 9.29
C ILE A 84 10.82 -0.05 10.79
N GLU A 85 11.49 0.86 11.50
CA GLU A 85 11.65 0.79 12.95
C GLU A 85 10.31 0.94 13.71
N THR A 86 9.47 1.87 13.27
CA THR A 86 8.12 2.07 13.83
C THR A 86 7.26 0.83 13.61
N GLU A 87 7.19 0.32 12.38
CA GLU A 87 6.41 -0.87 12.03
C GLU A 87 6.83 -2.07 12.86
N ARG A 88 8.14 -2.30 13.02
CA ARG A 88 8.64 -3.39 13.87
C ARG A 88 8.13 -3.29 15.30
N ARG A 89 8.11 -2.07 15.86
CA ARG A 89 7.59 -1.82 17.21
C ARG A 89 6.07 -2.04 17.26
N MET A 90 5.33 -1.54 16.27
CA MET A 90 3.88 -1.71 16.19
C MET A 90 3.48 -3.18 16.08
N ILE A 91 4.19 -3.96 15.26
CA ILE A 91 4.01 -5.42 15.13
C ILE A 91 4.21 -6.12 16.48
N GLU A 92 5.29 -5.79 17.20
CA GLU A 92 5.61 -6.40 18.48
C GLU A 92 4.56 -6.06 19.55
N GLU A 93 4.20 -4.79 19.68
CA GLU A 93 3.22 -4.33 20.66
C GLU A 93 1.82 -4.87 20.35
N THR A 94 1.40 -4.87 19.09
CA THR A 94 0.09 -5.41 18.68
C THR A 94 0.03 -6.92 18.91
N ARG A 95 1.13 -7.66 18.69
CA ARG A 95 1.22 -9.08 19.03
C ARG A 95 1.01 -9.31 20.54
N LYS A 96 1.69 -8.56 21.40
CA LYS A 96 1.52 -8.66 22.88
C LYS A 96 0.08 -8.36 23.30
N LEU A 97 -0.57 -7.38 22.67
CA LEU A 97 -1.97 -7.08 22.92
C LEU A 97 -2.89 -8.23 22.49
N LEU A 98 -2.63 -8.85 21.34
CA LEU A 98 -3.39 -10.00 20.85
C LEU A 98 -3.32 -11.22 21.79
N GLU A 99 -2.19 -11.42 22.46
CA GLU A 99 -2.01 -12.51 23.44
C GLU A 99 -2.83 -12.31 24.73
N SER A 100 -3.14 -11.06 25.09
CA SER A 100 -3.80 -10.72 26.38
C SER A 100 -5.26 -10.28 26.24
N VAL A 101 -5.69 -9.88 25.04
CA VAL A 101 -7.05 -9.40 24.80
C VAL A 101 -8.06 -10.55 24.88
N ALA A 102 -9.08 -10.43 25.73
CA ALA A 102 -10.18 -11.39 25.81
C ALA A 102 -11.38 -11.01 24.92
N GLU A 103 -11.56 -9.71 24.68
CA GLU A 103 -12.72 -9.15 23.98
C GLU A 103 -12.62 -9.39 22.47
N ALA A 104 -13.66 -9.99 21.88
CA ALA A 104 -13.62 -10.49 20.51
C ALA A 104 -13.54 -9.39 19.44
N ARG A 105 -14.18 -8.24 19.65
CA ARG A 105 -14.15 -7.12 18.71
C ARG A 105 -12.79 -6.43 18.71
N MET A 106 -12.18 -6.28 19.89
CA MET A 106 -10.80 -5.78 20.01
C MET A 106 -9.82 -6.74 19.33
N ARG A 107 -9.98 -8.05 19.53
CA ARG A 107 -9.14 -9.06 18.86
C ARG A 107 -9.25 -8.96 17.34
N LEU A 108 -10.47 -8.80 16.81
CA LEU A 108 -10.70 -8.64 15.37
C LEU A 108 -9.93 -7.44 14.80
N ILE A 109 -10.06 -6.26 15.43
CA ILE A 109 -9.37 -5.04 14.97
C ILE A 109 -7.85 -5.18 15.10
N LEU A 110 -7.36 -5.67 16.24
CA LEU A 110 -5.93 -5.84 16.48
C LEU A 110 -5.31 -6.83 15.49
N SER A 111 -6.03 -7.89 15.10
CA SER A 111 -5.57 -8.82 14.07
C SER A 111 -5.45 -8.14 12.70
N ALA A 112 -6.45 -7.35 12.31
CA ALA A 112 -6.40 -6.60 11.05
C ALA A 112 -5.23 -5.62 11.00
N ILE A 113 -5.02 -4.84 12.08
CA ILE A 113 -3.88 -3.94 12.21
C ILE A 113 -2.57 -4.72 12.13
N TYR A 114 -2.41 -5.80 12.91
CA TYR A 114 -1.20 -6.60 12.91
C TYR A 114 -0.84 -7.13 11.52
N GLU A 115 -1.83 -7.64 10.78
CA GLU A 115 -1.61 -8.13 9.43
C GLU A 115 -1.18 -7.02 8.47
N ASP A 116 -1.78 -5.83 8.57
CA ASP A 116 -1.41 -4.69 7.76
C ASP A 116 0.01 -4.22 8.05
N GLU A 117 0.42 -4.06 9.31
CA GLU A 117 1.78 -3.64 9.66
C GLU A 117 2.83 -4.67 9.22
N VAL A 118 2.52 -5.97 9.30
CA VAL A 118 3.40 -7.02 8.77
C VAL A 118 3.57 -6.88 7.25
N ARG A 119 2.49 -6.60 6.51
CA ARG A 119 2.54 -6.37 5.06
C ARG A 119 3.32 -5.09 4.73
N HIS A 120 3.04 -3.97 5.42
CA HIS A 120 3.73 -2.70 5.26
C HIS A 120 5.23 -2.85 5.51
N HIS A 121 5.61 -3.50 6.61
CA HIS A 121 7.00 -3.73 6.96
C HIS A 121 7.76 -4.48 5.86
N LYS A 122 7.15 -5.52 5.29
CA LYS A 122 7.75 -6.27 4.17
C LYS A 122 7.95 -5.38 2.93
N VAL A 123 6.92 -4.63 2.55
CA VAL A 123 6.99 -3.71 1.40
C VAL A 123 8.08 -2.65 1.59
N LEU A 124 8.18 -2.07 2.79
CA LEU A 124 9.20 -1.06 3.09
C LEU A 124 10.63 -1.61 3.07
N LEU A 125 10.83 -2.83 3.57
CA LEU A 125 12.13 -3.52 3.47
C LEU A 125 12.51 -3.76 2.00
N ASP A 126 11.56 -4.21 1.18
CA ASP A 126 11.78 -4.42 -0.24
C ASP A 126 12.15 -3.09 -0.93
N ILE A 127 11.42 -1.99 -0.66
CA ILE A 127 11.73 -0.67 -1.23
C ILE A 127 13.12 -0.18 -0.77
N LYS A 128 13.46 -0.34 0.52
CA LYS A 128 14.77 0.05 1.06
C LYS A 128 15.93 -0.64 0.34
N ASP A 129 15.84 -1.96 0.17
CA ASP A 129 16.85 -2.75 -0.54
C ASP A 129 17.05 -2.23 -1.97
N LYS A 130 15.95 -1.84 -2.62
CA LYS A 130 15.97 -1.33 -3.99
C LYS A 130 16.58 0.05 -4.08
N ILE A 131 16.22 0.97 -3.18
CA ILE A 131 16.83 2.31 -3.11
C ILE A 131 18.34 2.21 -2.89
N ALA A 132 18.80 1.31 -2.03
CA ALA A 132 20.23 1.10 -1.79
C ALA A 132 20.99 0.65 -3.06
N LYS A 133 20.29 -0.03 -3.98
CA LYS A 133 20.84 -0.52 -5.27
C LYS A 133 20.65 0.49 -6.43
N ALA A 134 19.82 1.53 -6.25
CA ALA A 134 19.35 2.41 -7.32
C ALA A 134 20.35 3.48 -7.80
N ARG A 135 21.58 3.51 -7.28
CA ARG A 135 22.55 4.62 -7.46
C ARG A 135 22.87 5.03 -8.92
N VAL A 136 22.44 4.27 -9.93
CA VAL A 136 22.68 4.59 -11.36
C VAL A 136 21.48 4.26 -12.27
N LEU A 137 20.30 3.92 -11.72
CA LEU A 137 19.18 3.42 -12.54
C LEU A 137 18.19 4.54 -12.93
N THR A 138 17.63 4.44 -14.13
CA THR A 138 16.39 5.14 -14.52
C THR A 138 15.18 4.61 -13.73
N GLU A 139 14.05 5.32 -13.73
CA GLU A 139 12.83 4.87 -13.03
C GLU A 139 12.35 3.50 -13.55
N ASP A 140 12.38 3.29 -14.86
CA ASP A 140 11.99 2.03 -15.50
C ASP A 140 12.92 0.87 -15.08
N GLU A 141 14.23 1.08 -15.10
CA GLU A 141 15.21 0.07 -14.67
C GLU A 141 15.10 -0.26 -13.17
N PHE A 142 14.74 0.72 -12.35
CA PHE A 142 14.46 0.53 -10.93
C PHE A 142 13.24 -0.37 -10.74
N TRP A 143 12.12 -0.07 -11.40
CA TRP A 143 10.89 -0.88 -11.28
C TRP A 143 11.06 -2.29 -11.86
N ASP A 144 11.81 -2.44 -12.95
CA ASP A 144 12.20 -3.76 -13.48
C ASP A 144 13.01 -4.56 -12.47
N ALA A 145 13.95 -3.92 -11.76
CA ALA A 145 14.71 -4.57 -10.70
C ALA A 145 13.82 -4.91 -9.49
N VAL A 146 12.89 -4.04 -9.10
CA VAL A 146 11.89 -4.29 -8.04
C VAL A 146 11.07 -5.52 -8.39
N TRP A 147 10.53 -5.60 -9.62
CA TRP A 147 9.71 -6.71 -10.07
C TRP A 147 10.48 -8.04 -10.15
N ARG A 148 11.70 -8.02 -10.71
CA ARG A 148 12.55 -9.22 -10.87
C ARG A 148 12.84 -9.94 -9.57
N ASP A 149 13.10 -9.20 -8.50
CA ASP A 149 13.46 -9.80 -7.20
C ASP A 149 12.28 -9.85 -6.23
N SER A 150 11.11 -9.34 -6.62
CA SER A 150 9.89 -9.34 -5.79
C SER A 150 9.45 -10.77 -5.52
N PRO A 151 9.21 -11.23 -4.28
CA PRO A 151 8.73 -12.59 -3.98
C PRO A 151 7.40 -12.99 -4.67
N TRP A 152 6.73 -12.03 -5.30
CA TRP A 152 5.45 -12.14 -5.98
C TRP A 152 5.58 -12.32 -7.50
N HIS A 153 6.81 -12.34 -8.05
CA HIS A 153 7.02 -12.84 -9.40
C HIS A 153 6.67 -14.33 -9.41
N GLY A 154 5.52 -14.66 -9.99
CA GLY A 154 5.26 -16.04 -10.35
C GLY A 154 6.45 -16.53 -11.17
N THR A 155 7.04 -17.65 -10.79
CA THR A 155 7.79 -18.44 -11.77
C THR A 155 6.88 -18.53 -12.99
N PRO A 156 7.35 -18.27 -14.22
CA PRO A 156 6.57 -18.57 -15.40
C PRO A 156 6.29 -20.07 -15.34
N GLY A 157 5.11 -20.44 -14.85
CA GLY A 157 4.61 -21.79 -14.88
C GLY A 157 4.34 -22.13 -16.33
N GLY A 158 4.90 -23.24 -16.78
CA GLY A 158 4.33 -23.98 -17.90
C GLY A 158 2.95 -24.55 -17.55
#